data_AF-A0A139H3M1-F1
#
_entry.id   AF-A0A139H3M1-F1
#
_cell.length_a   1.000
_cell.length_b   1.000
_cell.length_c   1.000
_cell.angle_alpha   90.00
_cell.angle_beta   90.00
_cell.angle_gamma   90.00
#
_symmetry.space_group_name_H-M   'P 1'
#
loop_
_entity.id
_entity.type
_entity.pdbx_description
1 polymer ?
#
loop_
_entity_poly.entity_id
_entity_poly.type
_entity_poly.pdbx_seq_one_letter_code
_entity_poly.pdbx_strand_id
1 'polypeptide(L)'
;MATESDHALPEIMKDENREARNDAPAVHLPFHQQPLEKRDFEKYEALFAEYLDVQKRINIRELSRDEVKGRWKSFLGKWNKRGLAEGWYDPEAKTRADERSQAKPHLPQRQSRDRVPPSKQEPDQNHSEDEDEDDFGPSLLGHEVSRAGPAIPNLQDLQHRQELADEAARNDRADSRYDHQMDRKEQKSRLEELVPRADPGSRERQIEKKADKTSVLHSFREAKDGGEVEVKDSDLMGDDEGFKAELKKREKVKNEREIRKEEFLRARIAEREARMRGYREKEEKTMSVLREIARERFG
;
A
#
# COMPACT_ATOMS: atom_id res chain seq x y z
N MET A 1 -37.62 -56.26 -48.06
CA MET A 1 -37.26 -54.98 -48.71
C MET A 1 -37.08 -53.96 -47.61
N ALA A 2 -35.87 -53.38 -47.55
CA ALA A 2 -35.41 -52.11 -46.96
C ALA A 2 -36.26 -51.47 -45.83
N THR A 3 -35.67 -50.98 -44.73
CA THR A 3 -34.54 -50.05 -44.72
C THR A 3 -33.74 -50.09 -43.41
N GLU A 4 -32.41 -50.06 -43.56
CA GLU A 4 -31.43 -49.59 -42.58
C GLU A 4 -31.81 -48.21 -42.00
N SER A 5 -31.48 -48.01 -40.73
CA SER A 5 -31.21 -46.66 -40.22
C SER A 5 -30.10 -46.75 -39.19
N ASP A 6 -28.93 -46.32 -39.67
CA ASP A 6 -27.74 -45.96 -38.93
C ASP A 6 -28.07 -45.19 -37.65
N HIS A 7 -27.52 -45.65 -36.53
CA HIS A 7 -27.39 -44.83 -35.32
C HIS A 7 -25.94 -44.35 -35.23
N ALA A 8 -25.74 -43.12 -35.68
CA ALA A 8 -24.49 -42.38 -35.64
C ALA A 8 -24.02 -42.13 -34.20
N LEU A 9 -22.72 -42.28 -33.99
CA LEU A 9 -21.97 -41.90 -32.79
C LEU A 9 -22.00 -40.37 -32.61
N PRO A 10 -22.14 -39.83 -31.37
CA PRO A 10 -21.86 -38.42 -31.12
C PRO A 10 -20.37 -38.21 -30.82
N GLU A 11 -19.65 -37.67 -31.80
CA GLU A 11 -18.32 -37.09 -31.65
C GLU A 11 -18.44 -35.59 -31.29
N ILE A 12 -17.56 -35.14 -30.39
CA ILE A 12 -17.07 -33.76 -30.23
C ILE A 12 -18.01 -32.75 -29.50
N MET A 13 -17.85 -32.68 -28.16
CA MET A 13 -18.16 -31.48 -27.37
C MET A 13 -16.85 -30.91 -26.79
N LYS A 14 -16.19 -29.99 -27.50
CA LYS A 14 -15.03 -29.24 -26.97
C LYS A 14 -14.99 -27.74 -27.29
N ASP A 15 -16.00 -27.14 -27.92
CA ASP A 15 -15.91 -25.74 -28.37
C ASP A 15 -16.99 -24.78 -27.84
N GLU A 16 -17.79 -25.14 -26.84
CA GLU A 16 -18.82 -24.20 -26.31
C GLU A 16 -18.27 -23.13 -25.35
N ASN A 17 -17.04 -23.27 -24.83
CA ASN A 17 -16.51 -22.35 -23.80
C ASN A 17 -15.84 -21.08 -24.36
N ARG A 18 -15.79 -20.91 -25.70
CA ARG A 18 -15.16 -19.74 -26.32
C ARG A 18 -16.14 -18.64 -26.72
N GLU A 19 -17.40 -18.97 -26.98
CA GLU A 19 -18.43 -18.02 -27.41
C GLU A 19 -19.10 -17.27 -26.24
N ALA A 20 -19.22 -17.89 -25.06
CA ALA A 20 -19.88 -17.30 -23.90
C ALA A 20 -19.15 -16.09 -23.27
N ARG A 21 -17.98 -15.68 -23.77
CA ARG A 21 -17.24 -14.49 -23.29
C ARG A 21 -17.56 -13.21 -24.06
N ASN A 22 -18.29 -13.30 -25.16
CA ASN A 22 -18.60 -12.15 -26.02
C ASN A 22 -20.00 -11.56 -25.77
N ASP A 23 -20.87 -12.24 -25.02
CA ASP A 23 -22.21 -11.76 -24.66
C ASP A 23 -22.23 -10.89 -23.39
N ALA A 24 -21.32 -9.93 -23.30
CA ALA A 24 -21.50 -8.82 -22.35
C ALA A 24 -22.54 -7.85 -22.95
N PRO A 25 -23.48 -7.29 -22.15
CA PRO A 25 -24.45 -6.33 -22.68
C PRO A 25 -23.70 -5.21 -23.38
N ALA A 26 -24.19 -4.78 -24.55
CA ALA A 26 -23.61 -3.70 -25.33
C ALA A 26 -23.54 -2.43 -24.47
N VAL A 27 -22.43 -2.27 -23.75
CA VAL A 27 -22.11 -1.07 -23.02
C VAL A 27 -21.93 -0.04 -24.13
N HIS A 28 -22.90 0.85 -24.33
CA HIS A 28 -22.64 2.07 -25.10
C HIS A 28 -21.35 2.66 -24.54
N LEU A 29 -20.45 3.27 -25.29
CA LEU A 29 -19.35 4.06 -24.72
C LEU A 29 -19.68 5.56 -24.82
N PRO A 30 -19.05 6.43 -24.01
CA PRO A 30 -19.10 7.88 -24.25
C PRO A 30 -18.68 8.19 -25.69
N PHE A 31 -19.27 9.22 -26.29
CA PHE A 31 -19.00 9.66 -27.67
C PHE A 31 -19.26 8.61 -28.76
N HIS A 32 -20.15 7.63 -28.52
CA HIS A 32 -20.48 6.56 -29.47
C HIS A 32 -19.25 5.77 -29.96
N GLN A 33 -18.21 5.67 -29.13
CA GLN A 33 -17.02 4.92 -29.49
C GLN A 33 -17.31 3.41 -29.55
N GLN A 34 -16.61 2.73 -30.45
CA GLN A 34 -16.70 1.28 -30.59
C GLN A 34 -15.95 0.58 -29.44
N PRO A 35 -16.41 -0.60 -29.00
CA PRO A 35 -15.62 -1.44 -28.13
C PRO A 35 -14.31 -1.81 -28.84
N LEU A 36 -13.21 -1.83 -28.08
CA LEU A 36 -11.90 -2.14 -28.64
C LEU A 36 -11.63 -3.64 -28.60
N GLU A 37 -11.02 -4.13 -29.67
CA GLU A 37 -10.52 -5.50 -29.76
C GLU A 37 -9.01 -5.57 -29.57
N LYS A 38 -8.50 -6.78 -29.37
CA LYS A 38 -7.05 -7.04 -29.27
C LYS A 38 -6.29 -6.60 -30.52
N ARG A 39 -6.94 -6.64 -31.69
CA ARG A 39 -6.35 -6.30 -33.00
C ARG A 39 -6.17 -4.80 -33.20
N ASP A 40 -6.90 -3.97 -32.46
CA ASP A 40 -6.83 -2.51 -32.59
C ASP A 40 -5.65 -1.88 -31.85
N PHE A 41 -4.72 -2.70 -31.34
CA PHE A 41 -3.52 -2.23 -30.63
C PHE A 41 -2.76 -1.15 -31.42
N GLU A 42 -2.46 -1.40 -32.70
CA GLU A 42 -1.67 -0.49 -33.53
C GLU A 42 -2.36 0.87 -33.75
N LYS A 43 -3.70 0.87 -33.88
CA LYS A 43 -4.50 2.08 -34.12
C LYS A 43 -4.66 2.96 -32.88
N TYR A 44 -4.44 2.40 -31.69
CA TYR A 44 -4.62 3.08 -30.41
C TYR A 44 -3.33 3.06 -29.60
N GLU A 45 -2.19 2.72 -30.21
CA GLU A 45 -0.91 2.61 -29.53
C GLU A 45 -0.48 3.95 -28.93
N ALA A 46 -0.64 5.05 -29.67
CA ALA A 46 -0.27 6.39 -29.20
C ALA A 46 -1.13 6.83 -28.00
N LEU A 47 -2.44 6.62 -28.07
CA LEU A 47 -3.37 6.92 -26.97
C LEU A 47 -3.09 6.03 -25.74
N PHE A 48 -2.80 4.75 -25.97
CA PHE A 48 -2.41 3.81 -24.92
C PHE A 48 -1.08 4.19 -24.26
N ALA A 49 -0.11 4.65 -25.03
CA ALA A 49 1.17 5.12 -24.53
C ALA A 49 1.00 6.38 -23.65
N GLU A 50 0.16 7.33 -24.06
CA GLU A 50 -0.16 8.50 -23.24
C GLU A 50 -0.93 8.12 -21.96
N TYR A 51 -1.84 7.15 -22.04
CA TYR A 51 -2.50 6.59 -20.86
C TYR A 51 -1.49 5.99 -19.88
N LEU A 52 -0.51 5.21 -20.36
CA LEU A 52 0.53 4.67 -19.49
C LEU A 52 1.42 5.75 -18.88
N ASP A 53 1.78 6.78 -19.64
CA ASP A 53 2.59 7.91 -19.16
C ASP A 53 1.84 8.71 -18.08
N VAL A 54 0.59 9.10 -18.35
CA VAL A 54 -0.20 9.96 -17.44
C VAL A 54 -0.71 9.20 -16.21
N GLN A 55 -1.34 8.04 -16.39
CA GLN A 55 -2.01 7.31 -15.31
C GLN A 55 -1.08 6.39 -14.53
N LYS A 56 -0.03 5.87 -15.18
CA LYS A 56 0.87 4.89 -14.58
C LYS A 56 2.30 5.38 -14.45
N ARG A 57 2.66 6.51 -15.09
CA ARG A 57 4.04 7.02 -15.17
C ARG A 57 5.00 5.96 -15.70
N ILE A 58 4.54 5.18 -16.68
CA ILE A 58 5.28 4.09 -17.30
C ILE A 58 5.45 4.41 -18.78
N ASN A 59 6.70 4.41 -19.25
CA ASN A 59 7.00 4.57 -20.67
C ASN A 59 6.81 3.24 -21.40
N ILE A 60 6.04 3.27 -22.50
CA ILE A 60 5.83 2.08 -23.34
C ILE A 60 7.13 1.51 -23.91
N ARG A 61 8.15 2.36 -24.12
CA ARG A 61 9.46 1.98 -24.68
C ARG A 61 10.35 1.20 -23.71
N GLU A 62 10.07 1.27 -22.41
CA GLU A 62 10.82 0.57 -21.37
C GLU A 62 10.22 -0.81 -21.06
N LEU A 63 9.01 -1.09 -21.55
CA LEU A 63 8.30 -2.34 -21.31
C LEU A 63 8.66 -3.43 -22.31
N SER A 64 8.67 -4.67 -21.83
CA SER A 64 8.77 -5.83 -22.70
C SER A 64 7.49 -6.04 -23.51
N ARG A 65 7.61 -6.70 -24.68
CA ARG A 65 6.48 -6.93 -25.60
C ARG A 65 5.31 -7.68 -24.94
N ASP A 66 5.59 -8.57 -24.00
CA ASP A 66 4.55 -9.35 -23.33
C ASP A 66 3.86 -8.57 -22.21
N GLU A 67 4.60 -7.67 -21.53
CA GLU A 67 4.01 -6.72 -20.60
C GLU A 67 3.12 -5.70 -21.32
N VAL A 68 3.53 -5.21 -22.49
CA VAL A 68 2.70 -4.33 -23.34
C VAL A 68 1.38 -5.03 -23.68
N LYS A 69 1.41 -6.30 -24.11
CA LYS A 69 0.18 -7.09 -24.40
C LYS A 69 -0.70 -7.29 -23.17
N GLY A 70 -0.10 -7.58 -22.00
CA GLY A 70 -0.84 -7.74 -20.75
C GLY A 70 -1.50 -6.44 -20.27
N ARG A 71 -0.78 -5.33 -20.40
CA ARG A 71 -1.28 -3.98 -20.07
C ARG A 71 -2.35 -3.53 -21.06
N TRP A 72 -2.18 -3.83 -22.36
CA TRP A 72 -3.19 -3.61 -23.38
C TRP A 72 -4.47 -4.38 -23.08
N LYS A 73 -4.39 -5.65 -22.70
CA LYS A 73 -5.57 -6.44 -22.28
C LYS A 73 -6.31 -5.82 -21.09
N SER A 74 -5.55 -5.27 -20.14
CA SER A 74 -6.12 -4.57 -18.98
C SER A 74 -6.76 -3.24 -19.37
N PHE A 75 -6.16 -2.51 -20.32
CA PHE A 75 -6.72 -1.29 -20.89
C PHE A 75 -8.02 -1.57 -21.65
N LEU A 76 -8.06 -2.58 -22.51
CA LEU A 76 -9.27 -3.05 -23.20
C LEU A 76 -10.40 -3.38 -22.22
N GLY A 77 -10.08 -4.11 -21.15
CA GLY A 77 -11.04 -4.46 -20.11
C GLY A 77 -11.63 -3.23 -19.42
N LYS A 78 -10.86 -2.16 -19.25
CA LYS A 78 -11.36 -0.89 -18.69
C LYS A 78 -12.11 -0.07 -19.74
N TRP A 79 -11.61 -0.02 -20.97
CA TRP A 79 -12.24 0.68 -22.09
C TRP A 79 -13.66 0.16 -22.33
N ASN A 80 -13.81 -1.16 -22.48
CA ASN A 80 -15.08 -1.83 -22.78
C ASN A 80 -16.06 -1.80 -21.59
N LYS A 81 -15.59 -1.52 -20.36
CA LYS A 81 -16.42 -1.40 -19.15
C LYS A 81 -16.73 0.06 -18.76
N ARG A 82 -16.40 1.06 -19.60
CA ARG A 82 -16.45 2.49 -19.24
C ARG A 82 -15.66 2.85 -17.95
N GLY A 83 -14.60 2.12 -17.66
CA GLY A 83 -13.78 2.34 -16.46
C GLY A 83 -12.71 3.43 -16.63
N LEU A 84 -12.63 4.07 -17.81
CA LEU A 84 -11.75 5.20 -18.06
C LEU A 84 -12.50 6.53 -17.90
N ALA A 85 -11.76 7.60 -17.60
CA ALA A 85 -12.35 8.95 -17.58
C ALA A 85 -12.86 9.33 -18.98
N GLU A 86 -13.93 10.11 -19.03
CA GLU A 86 -14.64 10.49 -20.25
C GLU A 86 -13.71 11.07 -21.33
N GLY A 87 -12.74 11.89 -20.94
CA GLY A 87 -11.77 12.51 -21.86
C GLY A 87 -10.81 11.53 -22.56
N TRP A 88 -10.75 10.26 -22.18
CA TRP A 88 -10.01 9.24 -22.95
C TRP A 88 -10.80 8.69 -24.13
N TYR A 89 -12.13 8.83 -24.10
CA TYR A 89 -13.02 8.41 -25.19
C TYR A 89 -13.20 9.51 -26.25
N ASP A 90 -12.66 10.71 -26.00
CA ASP A 90 -12.70 11.82 -26.94
C ASP A 90 -11.87 11.54 -28.20
N PRO A 91 -12.45 11.69 -29.41
CA PRO A 91 -11.69 11.56 -30.65
C PRO A 91 -10.59 12.64 -30.77
N GLU A 92 -10.78 13.81 -30.13
CA GLU A 92 -9.77 14.85 -30.03
C GLU A 92 -8.55 14.44 -29.19
N ALA A 93 -8.77 13.66 -28.13
CA ALA A 93 -7.67 13.14 -27.32
C ALA A 93 -6.83 12.13 -28.12
N LYS A 94 -7.50 11.29 -28.91
CA LYS A 94 -6.82 10.34 -29.83
C LYS A 94 -6.01 11.07 -30.89
N THR A 95 -6.61 12.02 -31.60
CA THR A 95 -5.93 12.78 -32.66
C THR A 95 -4.72 13.53 -32.11
N ARG A 96 -4.83 14.17 -30.95
CA ARG A 96 -3.70 14.82 -30.27
C ARG A 96 -2.58 13.84 -29.90
N ALA A 97 -2.93 12.65 -29.43
CA ALA A 97 -1.95 11.61 -29.10
C ALA A 97 -1.22 11.11 -30.36
N ASP A 98 -1.98 10.87 -31.44
CA ASP A 98 -1.45 10.45 -32.74
C ASP A 98 -0.54 11.53 -33.34
N GLU A 99 -0.97 12.79 -33.37
CA GLU A 99 -0.16 13.94 -33.81
C GLU A 99 1.13 14.07 -33.00
N ARG A 100 1.06 13.93 -31.67
CA ARG A 100 2.23 13.99 -30.78
C ARG A 100 3.17 12.79 -30.97
N SER A 101 2.67 11.65 -31.42
CA SER A 101 3.48 10.49 -31.76
C SER A 101 4.20 10.67 -33.09
N GLN A 102 3.53 11.28 -34.08
CA GLN A 102 4.04 11.53 -35.44
C GLN A 102 4.98 12.74 -35.51
N ALA A 103 4.71 13.80 -34.74
CA ALA A 103 5.49 15.04 -34.71
C ALA A 103 6.85 14.95 -34.00
N LYS A 104 7.34 13.74 -33.68
CA LYS A 104 8.64 13.54 -33.04
C LYS A 104 9.68 12.97 -34.03
N PRO A 105 10.38 13.81 -34.80
CA PRO A 105 11.73 13.47 -35.22
C PRO A 105 12.66 13.67 -34.01
N HIS A 106 13.46 12.64 -33.72
CA HIS A 106 14.65 12.62 -32.85
C HIS A 106 14.99 13.93 -32.08
N LEU A 107 14.59 14.01 -30.81
CA LEU A 107 15.15 14.94 -29.81
C LEU A 107 15.38 14.17 -28.50
N PRO A 108 16.49 14.41 -27.79
CA PRO A 108 16.88 13.61 -26.65
C PRO A 108 15.95 13.87 -25.47
N GLN A 109 15.41 12.75 -24.96
CA GLN A 109 15.23 12.44 -23.55
C GLN A 109 14.82 13.62 -22.64
N ARG A 110 13.51 13.72 -22.38
CA ARG A 110 12.99 14.36 -21.17
C ARG A 110 13.58 13.63 -19.97
N GLN A 111 14.67 14.16 -19.43
CA GLN A 111 15.12 13.83 -18.08
C GLN A 111 14.01 14.25 -17.11
N SER A 112 13.59 13.28 -16.30
CA SER A 112 13.08 13.44 -14.93
C SER A 112 12.49 14.80 -14.60
N ARG A 113 11.15 14.87 -14.67
CA ARG A 113 10.36 15.95 -14.10
C ARG A 113 10.30 15.77 -12.58
N ASP A 114 11.44 15.93 -11.90
CA ASP A 114 11.47 16.16 -10.46
C ASP A 114 11.06 17.61 -10.21
N ARG A 115 9.88 17.75 -9.60
CA ARG A 115 9.20 19.01 -9.33
C ARG A 115 9.74 19.62 -8.04
N VAL A 116 10.76 20.47 -8.16
CA VAL A 116 11.14 21.44 -7.12
C VAL A 116 10.19 22.66 -7.23
N PRO A 117 9.71 23.27 -6.13
CA PRO A 117 8.77 24.40 -6.20
C PRO A 117 9.47 25.70 -6.67
N PRO A 118 8.75 26.65 -7.30
CA PRO A 118 9.35 27.84 -7.88
C PRO A 118 9.47 28.99 -6.87
N SER A 119 10.70 29.48 -6.66
CA SER A 119 10.96 30.83 -6.14
C SER A 119 11.16 31.80 -7.31
N LYS A 120 10.59 32.99 -7.12
CA LYS A 120 10.29 34.03 -8.12
C LYS A 120 11.53 34.79 -8.63
N GLN A 121 11.28 35.48 -9.77
CA GLN A 121 11.93 36.69 -10.33
C GLN A 121 13.24 36.48 -11.12
N GLU A 122 13.24 36.63 -12.46
CA GLU A 122 13.15 37.84 -13.33
C GLU A 122 14.56 38.43 -13.64
N PRO A 123 14.75 39.15 -14.78
CA PRO A 123 15.88 38.99 -15.71
C PRO A 123 16.94 40.10 -15.62
N ASP A 124 18.11 39.87 -16.23
CA ASP A 124 19.19 40.86 -16.41
C ASP A 124 19.71 40.69 -17.86
N GLN A 125 19.38 41.53 -18.86
CA GLN A 125 19.73 42.94 -19.12
C GLN A 125 21.25 43.18 -19.04
N ASN A 126 21.95 43.12 -20.17
CA ASN A 126 22.27 44.23 -21.07
C ASN A 126 23.02 45.40 -20.39
N HIS A 127 24.28 45.54 -20.81
CA HIS A 127 25.21 46.63 -20.52
C HIS A 127 24.58 48.02 -20.48
N SER A 128 24.91 48.82 -19.45
CA SER A 128 25.14 50.27 -19.52
C SER A 128 25.89 50.72 -18.27
N GLU A 129 26.88 51.57 -18.47
CA GLU A 129 27.70 52.28 -17.47
C GLU A 129 26.85 53.35 -16.78
N ASP A 130 27.05 53.61 -15.47
CA ASP A 130 27.25 54.96 -14.91
C ASP A 130 27.36 54.94 -13.37
N GLU A 131 28.02 56.01 -12.92
CA GLU A 131 28.62 56.45 -11.65
C GLU A 131 27.77 56.44 -10.35
N ASP A 132 28.51 56.71 -9.25
CA ASP A 132 28.12 57.16 -7.89
C ASP A 132 27.61 56.09 -6.91
N GLU A 133 27.78 56.17 -5.59
CA GLU A 133 28.68 56.80 -4.61
C GLU A 133 28.20 56.16 -3.27
N ASP A 134 29.10 55.71 -2.39
CA ASP A 134 28.91 55.37 -0.97
C ASP A 134 27.69 54.53 -0.48
N ASP A 135 27.94 53.48 0.33
CA ASP A 135 27.37 53.32 1.69
C ASP A 135 27.41 51.85 2.20
N PHE A 136 28.25 51.68 3.22
CA PHE A 136 28.09 50.81 4.40
C PHE A 136 27.91 49.28 4.26
N GLY A 137 29.04 48.59 4.43
CA GLY A 137 29.12 47.27 5.05
C GLY A 137 30.59 46.86 5.23
N PRO A 138 31.01 46.19 6.33
CA PRO A 138 32.38 45.75 6.46
C PRO A 138 32.68 44.69 5.40
N SER A 139 33.45 45.06 4.38
CA SER A 139 33.97 44.13 3.37
C SER A 139 34.90 43.14 4.07
N LEU A 140 34.50 41.86 4.09
CA LEU A 140 35.32 40.79 4.64
C LEU A 140 36.50 40.54 3.70
N LEU A 141 37.68 40.83 4.25
CA LEU A 141 39.00 40.63 3.69
C LEU A 141 39.13 39.26 3.00
N GLY A 142 39.71 39.29 1.80
CA GLY A 142 39.92 38.14 0.94
C GLY A 142 40.55 36.94 1.66
N HIS A 143 39.86 35.81 1.60
CA HIS A 143 40.46 34.50 1.75
C HIS A 143 39.69 33.53 0.86
N GLU A 144 40.43 32.70 0.14
CA GLU A 144 39.93 31.75 -0.84
C GLU A 144 39.18 30.61 -0.13
N VAL A 145 37.93 30.86 0.26
CA VAL A 145 37.10 29.81 0.84
C VAL A 145 36.54 29.00 -0.33
N SER A 146 37.23 27.91 -0.67
CA SER A 146 36.63 26.81 -1.45
C SER A 146 35.23 26.57 -0.89
N ARG A 147 34.20 26.86 -1.69
CA ARG A 147 32.80 26.65 -1.31
C ARG A 147 32.62 25.15 -1.07
N ALA A 148 32.79 24.73 0.18
CA ALA A 148 32.51 23.37 0.60
C ALA A 148 31.02 23.15 0.41
N GLY A 149 30.65 22.47 -0.68
CA GLY A 149 29.29 22.00 -0.89
C GLY A 149 28.89 21.06 0.25
N PRO A 150 27.57 20.85 0.45
CA PRO A 150 27.10 19.90 1.46
C PRO A 150 27.83 18.56 1.28
N ALA A 151 28.44 18.09 2.37
CA ALA A 151 29.22 16.85 2.36
C ALA A 151 28.35 15.71 1.84
N ILE A 152 28.91 14.91 0.93
CA ILE A 152 28.24 13.75 0.36
C ILE A 152 27.88 12.82 1.54
N PRO A 153 26.59 12.49 1.75
CA PRO A 153 26.17 11.63 2.85
C PRO A 153 26.93 10.30 2.84
N ASN A 154 27.35 9.85 4.02
CA ASN A 154 28.02 8.56 4.16
C ASN A 154 27.02 7.41 3.94
N LEU A 155 27.51 6.20 3.64
CA LEU A 155 26.68 5.00 3.53
C LEU A 155 25.84 4.76 4.78
N GLN A 156 26.38 5.06 5.97
CA GLN A 156 25.64 5.00 7.24
C GLN A 156 24.48 6.00 7.29
N ASP A 157 24.67 7.21 6.77
CA ASP A 157 23.63 8.25 6.73
C ASP A 157 22.50 7.87 5.75
N LEU A 158 22.86 7.25 4.62
CA LEU A 158 21.89 6.71 3.66
C LEU A 158 21.08 5.56 4.25
N GLN A 159 21.73 4.63 4.96
CA GLN A 159 21.05 3.53 5.66
C GLN A 159 20.10 4.07 6.73
N HIS A 160 20.55 5.00 7.57
CA HIS A 160 19.71 5.61 8.59
C HIS A 160 18.48 6.31 7.99
N ARG A 161 18.67 7.02 6.87
CA ARG A 161 17.55 7.65 6.16
C ARG A 161 16.57 6.63 5.59
N GLN A 162 17.06 5.50 5.07
CA GLN A 162 16.21 4.41 4.59
C GLN A 162 15.43 3.77 5.74
N GLU A 163 16.07 3.51 6.89
CA GLU A 163 15.42 2.97 8.08
C GLU A 163 14.31 3.88 8.60
N LEU A 164 14.55 5.19 8.68
CA LEU A 164 13.53 6.17 9.07
C LEU A 164 12.35 6.21 8.10
N ALA A 165 12.62 6.13 6.79
CA ALA A 165 11.57 6.11 5.77
C ALA A 165 10.72 4.83 5.87
N ASP A 166 11.36 3.68 6.11
CA ASP A 166 10.69 2.41 6.30
C ASP A 166 9.85 2.38 7.59
N GLU A 167 10.36 2.95 8.68
CA GLU A 167 9.64 3.08 9.94
C GLU A 167 8.42 4.00 9.79
N ALA A 168 8.59 5.17 9.15
CA ALA A 168 7.49 6.07 8.86
C ALA A 168 6.39 5.37 8.04
N ALA A 169 6.75 4.67 6.97
CA ALA A 169 5.78 3.95 6.14
C ALA A 169 5.10 2.79 6.88
N ARG A 170 5.74 2.19 7.90
CA ARG A 170 5.10 1.18 8.77
C ARG A 170 4.12 1.83 9.73
N ASN A 171 4.50 2.96 10.32
CA ASN A 171 3.67 3.72 11.23
C ASN A 171 2.43 4.26 10.51
N ASP A 172 2.57 4.85 9.33
CA ASP A 172 1.43 5.35 8.52
C ASP A 172 0.38 4.26 8.26
N ARG A 173 0.84 3.03 7.97
CA ARG A 173 -0.05 1.88 7.77
C ARG A 173 -0.70 1.41 9.07
N ALA A 174 0.02 1.47 10.18
CA ALA A 174 -0.50 1.11 11.49
C ALA A 174 -1.55 2.14 11.96
N ASP A 175 -1.27 3.42 11.76
CA ASP A 175 -2.14 4.55 12.09
C ASP A 175 -3.43 4.47 11.26
N SER A 176 -3.32 4.27 9.94
CA SER A 176 -4.50 4.07 9.09
C SER A 176 -5.38 2.90 9.56
N ARG A 177 -4.77 1.80 10.02
CA ARG A 177 -5.52 0.65 10.55
C ARG A 177 -6.18 0.96 11.88
N TYR A 178 -5.48 1.70 12.73
CA TYR A 178 -5.96 2.16 14.02
C TYR A 178 -7.15 3.11 13.85
N ASP A 179 -7.05 4.08 12.95
CA ASP A 179 -8.12 5.02 12.62
C ASP A 179 -9.37 4.28 12.15
N HIS A 180 -9.22 3.34 11.20
CA HIS A 180 -10.35 2.50 10.77
C HIS A 180 -10.93 1.63 11.89
N GLN A 181 -10.10 1.19 12.84
CA GLN A 181 -10.58 0.44 14.00
C GLN A 181 -11.38 1.33 14.95
N MET A 182 -10.91 2.56 15.17
CA MET A 182 -11.58 3.56 15.99
C MET A 182 -12.89 3.99 15.37
N ASP A 183 -12.93 4.28 14.06
CA ASP A 183 -14.16 4.59 13.34
C ASP A 183 -15.20 3.48 13.48
N ARG A 184 -14.81 2.22 13.27
CA ARG A 184 -15.71 1.08 13.46
C ARG A 184 -16.21 0.96 14.89
N LYS A 185 -15.36 1.25 15.87
CA LYS A 185 -15.72 1.22 17.29
C LYS A 185 -16.72 2.35 17.63
N GLU A 186 -16.50 3.55 17.10
CA GLU A 186 -17.42 4.67 17.26
C GLU A 186 -18.75 4.44 16.57
N GLN A 187 -18.74 3.90 15.34
CA GLN A 187 -19.96 3.51 14.64
C GLN A 187 -20.75 2.49 15.46
N LYS A 188 -20.05 1.49 16.01
CA LYS A 188 -20.66 0.49 16.88
C LYS A 188 -21.23 1.12 18.15
N SER A 189 -20.52 2.02 18.83
CA SER A 189 -21.03 2.66 20.04
C SER A 189 -22.23 3.57 19.74
N ARG A 190 -22.23 4.30 18.61
CA ARG A 190 -23.39 5.10 18.17
C ARG A 190 -24.61 4.22 17.88
N LEU A 191 -24.41 3.03 17.31
CA LEU A 191 -25.49 2.06 17.11
C LEU A 191 -26.00 1.48 18.43
N GLU A 192 -25.11 1.22 19.40
CA GLU A 192 -25.48 0.76 20.74
C GLU A 192 -26.25 1.83 21.54
N GLU A 193 -25.98 3.11 21.32
CA GLU A 193 -26.74 4.23 21.90
C GLU A 193 -28.11 4.42 21.22
N LEU A 194 -28.16 4.32 19.88
CA LEU A 194 -29.40 4.48 19.11
C LEU A 194 -30.37 3.31 19.32
N VAL A 195 -29.84 2.09 19.48
CA VAL A 195 -30.61 0.88 19.76
C VAL A 195 -30.03 0.22 21.01
N PRO A 196 -30.48 0.65 22.21
CA PRO A 196 -30.08 0.02 23.45
C PRO A 196 -30.39 -1.47 23.37
N ARG A 197 -29.35 -2.28 23.55
CA ARG A 197 -29.49 -3.73 23.53
C ARG A 197 -30.39 -4.18 24.69
N ALA A 198 -31.23 -5.19 24.46
CA ALA A 198 -32.15 -5.70 25.48
C ALA A 198 -31.43 -6.07 26.79
N ASP A 199 -32.11 -5.86 27.92
CA ASP A 199 -31.53 -6.00 29.25
C ASP A 199 -30.79 -7.34 29.47
N PRO A 200 -29.65 -7.32 30.17
CA PRO A 200 -28.85 -8.50 30.42
C PRO A 200 -29.61 -9.53 31.29
N GLY A 201 -30.30 -10.46 30.62
CA GLY A 201 -31.08 -11.53 31.27
C GLY A 201 -32.45 -11.77 30.66
N SER A 202 -32.95 -10.83 29.84
CA SER A 202 -34.24 -10.96 29.14
C SER A 202 -34.22 -12.10 28.10
N ARG A 203 -35.40 -12.68 27.85
CA ARG A 203 -35.64 -13.66 26.76
C ARG A 203 -35.28 -13.08 25.40
N GLU A 204 -35.51 -11.79 25.20
CA GLU A 204 -35.17 -11.07 23.97
C GLU A 204 -33.66 -11.10 23.73
N ARG A 205 -32.86 -10.86 24.77
CA ARG A 205 -31.40 -10.96 24.68
C ARG A 205 -30.91 -12.38 24.41
N GLN A 206 -31.62 -13.40 24.89
CA GLN A 206 -31.29 -14.80 24.56
C GLN A 206 -31.56 -15.11 23.08
N ILE A 207 -32.63 -14.55 22.51
CA ILE A 207 -32.98 -14.70 21.09
C ILE A 207 -31.97 -13.93 20.22
N GLU A 208 -31.61 -12.69 20.57
CA GLU A 208 -30.54 -11.93 19.90
C GLU A 208 -29.21 -12.67 19.94
N LYS A 209 -28.80 -13.17 21.12
CA LYS A 209 -27.54 -13.92 21.26
C LYS A 209 -27.54 -15.20 20.42
N LYS A 210 -28.70 -15.83 20.25
CA LYS A 210 -28.85 -16.99 19.37
C LYS A 210 -28.74 -16.54 17.90
N ALA A 211 -29.41 -15.46 17.51
CA ALA A 211 -29.35 -14.90 16.16
C ALA A 211 -27.93 -14.47 15.78
N ASP A 212 -27.19 -13.77 16.65
CA ASP A 212 -25.80 -13.37 16.44
C ASP A 212 -24.90 -14.59 16.19
N LYS A 213 -25.03 -15.63 17.02
CA LYS A 213 -24.25 -16.88 16.84
C LYS A 213 -24.59 -17.54 15.50
N THR A 214 -25.86 -17.59 15.15
CA THR A 214 -26.32 -18.18 13.88
C THR A 214 -25.81 -17.36 12.70
N SER A 215 -25.87 -16.02 12.76
CA SER A 215 -25.32 -15.11 11.74
C SER A 215 -23.81 -15.30 11.58
N VAL A 216 -23.07 -15.46 12.68
CA VAL A 216 -21.64 -15.73 12.64
C VAL A 216 -21.37 -17.08 11.97
N LEU A 217 -22.09 -18.14 12.34
CA LEU A 217 -21.98 -19.45 11.69
C LEU A 217 -22.33 -19.40 10.20
N HIS A 218 -23.34 -18.61 9.81
CA HIS A 218 -23.68 -18.37 8.41
C HIS A 218 -22.56 -17.62 7.69
N SER A 219 -21.96 -16.59 8.27
CA SER A 219 -20.84 -15.86 7.68
C SER A 219 -19.62 -16.76 7.45
N PHE A 220 -19.32 -17.69 8.36
CA PHE A 220 -18.28 -18.70 8.14
C PHE A 220 -18.64 -19.71 7.05
N ARG A 221 -19.91 -20.09 6.94
CA ARG A 221 -20.38 -20.98 5.87
C ARG A 221 -20.33 -20.29 4.52
N GLU A 222 -20.78 -19.05 4.43
CA GLU A 222 -20.75 -18.22 3.22
C GLU A 222 -19.32 -17.89 2.80
N ALA A 223 -18.42 -17.55 3.74
CA ALA A 223 -17.00 -17.39 3.44
C ALA A 223 -16.32 -18.68 2.94
N LYS A 224 -16.87 -19.84 3.29
CA LYS A 224 -16.41 -21.15 2.80
C LYS A 224 -17.05 -21.54 1.46
N ASP A 225 -18.28 -21.10 1.21
CA ASP A 225 -19.07 -21.36 -0.02
C ASP A 225 -18.79 -20.32 -1.12
N GLY A 226 -18.21 -19.18 -0.76
CA GLY A 226 -17.85 -18.04 -1.61
C GLY A 226 -16.68 -18.27 -2.56
N GLY A 227 -16.62 -19.46 -3.16
CA GLY A 227 -15.75 -19.78 -4.30
C GLY A 227 -14.29 -19.99 -3.92
N GLU A 228 -13.71 -21.00 -4.55
CA GLU A 228 -12.29 -21.32 -4.61
C GLU A 228 -11.43 -20.04 -4.65
N VAL A 229 -10.93 -19.64 -3.48
CA VAL A 229 -9.78 -18.73 -3.41
C VAL A 229 -8.68 -19.53 -4.10
N GLU A 230 -8.29 -19.10 -5.31
CA GLU A 230 -7.12 -19.61 -6.02
C GLU A 230 -5.88 -19.35 -5.15
N VAL A 231 -5.69 -20.17 -4.13
CA VAL A 231 -4.42 -20.38 -3.49
C VAL A 231 -3.55 -20.90 -4.62
N LYS A 232 -2.55 -20.10 -5.02
CA LYS A 232 -1.65 -20.48 -6.10
C LYS A 232 -1.17 -21.90 -5.86
N ASP A 233 -1.19 -22.71 -6.91
CA ASP A 233 -0.77 -24.12 -6.84
C ASP A 233 0.66 -24.28 -6.28
N SER A 234 1.51 -23.24 -6.41
CA SER A 234 2.85 -23.16 -5.77
C SER A 234 2.83 -23.10 -4.23
N ASP A 235 1.78 -22.50 -3.65
CA ASP A 235 1.56 -22.43 -2.20
C ASP A 235 0.85 -23.69 -1.69
N LEU A 236 0.11 -24.37 -2.58
CA LEU A 236 -0.60 -25.62 -2.30
C LEU A 236 0.30 -26.86 -2.42
N MET A 237 1.24 -26.87 -3.36
CA MET A 237 2.16 -28.00 -3.63
C MET A 237 3.55 -27.84 -3.02
N GLY A 238 3.81 -26.77 -2.27
CA GLY A 238 5.04 -26.61 -1.51
C GLY A 238 6.29 -26.61 -2.39
N ASP A 239 6.53 -25.49 -3.06
CA ASP A 239 7.83 -25.23 -3.68
C ASP A 239 8.94 -25.18 -2.60
N ASP A 240 10.11 -25.79 -2.87
CA ASP A 240 11.19 -26.00 -1.89
C ASP A 240 11.73 -24.67 -1.29
N GLU A 241 11.59 -23.57 -2.01
CA GLU A 241 11.91 -22.22 -1.55
C GLU A 241 10.86 -21.64 -0.60
N GLY A 242 9.58 -21.94 -0.84
CA GLY A 242 8.45 -21.57 0.00
C GLY A 242 8.50 -22.24 1.38
N PHE A 243 8.84 -23.53 1.43
CA PHE A 243 8.96 -24.28 2.69
C PHE A 243 10.08 -23.73 3.59
N LYS A 244 11.25 -23.40 3.01
CA LYS A 244 12.34 -22.75 3.76
C LYS A 244 11.93 -21.35 4.26
N ALA A 245 11.20 -20.60 3.45
CA ALA A 245 10.69 -19.29 3.86
C ALA A 245 9.64 -19.41 4.99
N GLU A 246 8.78 -20.43 4.95
CA GLU A 246 7.79 -20.69 5.98
C GLU A 246 8.41 -21.19 7.28
N LEU A 247 9.41 -22.08 7.21
CA LEU A 247 10.20 -22.48 8.39
C LEU A 247 10.85 -21.28 9.05
N LYS A 248 11.49 -20.39 8.28
CA LYS A 248 12.09 -19.15 8.80
C LYS A 248 11.05 -18.21 9.39
N LYS A 249 9.85 -18.10 8.80
CA LYS A 249 8.73 -17.32 9.38
C LYS A 249 8.28 -17.94 10.70
N ARG A 250 8.15 -19.26 10.77
CA ARG A 250 7.74 -19.99 11.97
C ARG A 250 8.78 -19.90 13.08
N GLU A 251 10.06 -19.93 12.75
CA GLU A 251 11.18 -19.68 13.67
C GLU A 251 11.16 -18.24 14.17
N LYS A 252 10.97 -17.25 13.30
CA LYS A 252 10.81 -15.85 13.70
C LYS A 252 9.63 -15.64 14.63
N VAL A 253 8.48 -16.28 14.37
CA VAL A 253 7.30 -16.21 15.24
C VAL A 253 7.54 -16.91 16.58
N LYS A 254 8.31 -18.00 16.63
CA LYS A 254 8.73 -18.64 17.89
C LYS A 254 9.66 -17.71 18.69
N ASN A 255 10.66 -17.12 18.04
CA ASN A 255 11.56 -16.15 18.66
C ASN A 255 10.81 -14.91 19.16
N GLU A 256 9.85 -14.37 18.39
CA GLU A 256 9.06 -13.21 18.80
C GLU A 256 8.13 -13.52 19.99
N ARG A 257 7.62 -14.76 20.08
CA ARG A 257 6.85 -15.22 21.25
C ARG A 257 7.73 -15.41 22.47
N GLU A 258 8.95 -15.89 22.27
CA GLU A 258 9.94 -16.04 23.34
C GLU A 258 10.41 -14.68 23.84
N ILE A 259 10.68 -13.73 22.95
CA ILE A 259 11.01 -12.33 23.28
C ILE A 259 9.86 -11.68 24.04
N ARG A 260 8.61 -11.77 23.56
CA ARG A 260 7.45 -11.23 24.30
C ARG A 260 7.27 -11.86 25.69
N LYS A 261 7.56 -13.16 25.82
CA LYS A 261 7.47 -13.88 27.10
C LYS A 261 8.61 -13.49 28.04
N GLU A 262 9.81 -13.29 27.52
CA GLU A 262 10.99 -12.84 28.25
C GLU A 262 10.85 -11.38 28.69
N GLU A 263 10.35 -10.49 27.82
CA GLU A 263 10.02 -9.10 28.14
C GLU A 263 8.96 -9.01 29.24
N PHE A 264 7.90 -9.82 29.16
CA PHE A 264 6.87 -9.87 30.20
C PHE A 264 7.40 -10.41 31.53
N LEU A 265 8.26 -11.45 31.50
CA LEU A 265 8.90 -11.98 32.71
C LEU A 265 9.90 -10.97 33.29
N ARG A 266 10.63 -10.24 32.45
CA ARG A 266 11.55 -9.18 32.85
C ARG A 266 10.81 -8.00 33.49
N ALA A 267 9.68 -7.59 32.92
CA ALA A 267 8.80 -6.58 33.51
C ALA A 267 8.23 -7.03 34.87
N ARG A 268 7.80 -8.29 34.97
CA ARG A 268 7.27 -8.86 36.22
C ARG A 268 8.34 -9.02 37.31
N ILE A 269 9.58 -9.34 36.93
CA ILE A 269 10.72 -9.40 37.86
C ILE A 269 11.08 -7.99 38.33
N ALA A 270 11.16 -7.01 37.42
CA ALA A 270 11.42 -5.61 37.78
C ALA A 270 10.34 -5.03 38.70
N GLU A 271 9.07 -5.35 38.48
CA GLU A 271 7.96 -4.97 39.35
C GLU A 271 8.09 -5.60 40.75
N ARG A 272 8.43 -6.89 40.82
CA ARG A 272 8.66 -7.60 42.08
C ARG A 272 9.88 -7.06 42.81
N GLU A 273 10.97 -6.75 42.11
CA GLU A 273 12.16 -6.14 42.69
C GLU A 273 11.90 -4.72 43.21
N ALA A 274 11.14 -3.90 42.48
CA ALA A 274 10.75 -2.56 42.94
C ALA A 274 9.93 -2.64 44.25
N ARG A 275 9.00 -3.61 44.33
CA ARG A 275 8.22 -3.86 45.55
C ARG A 275 9.12 -4.33 46.70
N MET A 276 10.05 -5.25 46.45
CA MET A 276 10.98 -5.74 47.48
C MET A 276 11.98 -4.67 47.93
N ARG A 277 12.41 -3.75 47.06
CA ARG A 277 13.22 -2.58 47.44
C ARG A 277 12.47 -1.66 48.40
N GLY A 278 11.19 -1.39 48.12
CA GLY A 278 10.36 -0.62 49.05
C GLY A 278 10.16 -1.28 50.43
N TYR A 279 10.24 -2.61 50.54
CA TYR A 279 10.28 -3.30 51.83
C TYR A 279 11.67 -3.25 52.49
N ARG A 280 12.74 -3.46 51.72
CA ARG A 280 14.13 -3.35 52.23
C ARG A 280 14.44 -1.95 52.75
N GLU A 281 14.00 -0.90 52.07
CA GLU A 281 14.17 0.48 52.55
C GLU A 281 13.41 0.74 53.86
N LYS A 282 12.26 0.09 54.07
CA LYS A 282 11.53 0.17 55.33
C LYS A 282 12.24 -0.59 56.45
N GLU A 283 12.77 -1.77 56.14
CA GLU A 283 13.56 -2.58 57.09
C GLU A 283 14.90 -1.91 57.42
N GLU A 284 15.56 -1.26 56.46
CA GLU A 284 16.78 -0.49 56.69
C GLU A 284 16.52 0.75 57.56
N LYS A 285 15.38 1.43 57.37
CA LYS A 285 14.93 2.52 58.24
C LYS A 285 14.63 2.04 59.66
N THR A 286 13.97 0.91 59.83
CA THR A 286 13.70 0.38 61.17
C THR A 286 14.97 -0.16 61.83
N MET A 287 15.84 -0.83 61.07
CA MET A 287 17.12 -1.33 61.56
C MET A 287 18.12 -0.22 61.88
N SER A 288 18.10 0.91 61.15
CA SER A 288 18.92 2.08 61.49
C SER A 288 18.47 2.70 62.80
N VAL A 289 17.16 2.92 63.00
CA VAL A 289 16.62 3.40 64.29
C VAL A 289 16.93 2.44 65.44
N LEU A 290 16.78 1.12 65.24
CA LEU A 290 17.14 0.13 66.26
C LEU A 290 18.65 0.10 66.54
N ARG A 291 19.49 0.26 65.52
CA ARG A 291 20.95 0.37 65.66
C ARG A 291 21.35 1.66 66.38
N GLU A 292 20.66 2.77 66.15
CA GLU A 292 20.88 4.04 66.86
C GLU A 292 20.52 3.89 68.34
N ILE A 293 19.35 3.34 68.66
CA ILE A 293 18.94 3.07 70.06
C ILE A 293 19.89 2.07 70.75
N ALA A 294 20.32 1.03 70.05
CA ALA A 294 21.28 0.08 70.60
C ALA A 294 22.66 0.72 70.85
N ARG A 295 23.10 1.62 69.97
CA ARG A 295 24.34 2.38 70.13
C ARG A 295 24.24 3.40 71.28
N GLU A 296 23.09 4.03 71.49
CA GLU A 296 22.86 4.92 72.63
C GLU A 296 22.80 4.19 73.99
N ARG A 297 22.37 2.92 73.98
CA ARG A 297 22.13 2.15 75.21
C ARG A 297 23.29 1.23 75.61
N PHE A 298 24.09 0.78 74.65
CA PHE A 298 25.15 -0.21 74.85
C PHE A 298 26.51 0.20 74.23
N GLY A 299 26.61 1.41 73.68
CA GLY A 299 27.83 2.00 73.11
C GLY A 299 28.42 3.08 74.00
#